data_AF-A0A8J2L6G7-F1
#
_entry.id   AF-A0A8J2L6G7-F1
#
_cell.length_a   1.000
_cell.length_b   1.000
_cell.length_c   1.000
_cell.angle_alpha   90.00
_cell.angle_beta   90.00
_cell.angle_gamma   90.00
#
_symmetry.space_group_name_H-M   'P 1'
#
loop_
_entity.id
_entity.type
_entity.pdbx_description
1 polymer ?
#
loop_
_entity_poly.entity_id
_entity_poly.type
_entity_poly.pdbx_seq_one_letter_code
_entity_poly.pdbx_strand_id
1 'polypeptide(L)'
;MELCRTGWVYKKCASNGSLAVYVGTRTLIVGGTHLEPLKGVLVLDRDSLVQNISNDFRIWGQITLTFRYGREDEEVLGLRFCNEAILALKQLWPPMQRDPEDPDDEDEELTPLQ
;
A
#
# COMPACT_ATOMS: atom_id res chain seq x y z
N MET A 1 -14.18 -27.94 -14.17
CA MET A 1 -13.07 -27.21 -13.52
C MET A 1 -13.61 -25.85 -13.17
N GLU A 2 -14.31 -25.75 -12.04
CA GLU A 2 -14.97 -24.53 -11.59
C GLU A 2 -14.19 -23.95 -10.43
N LEU A 3 -13.71 -22.72 -10.63
CA LEU A 3 -13.64 -21.65 -9.63
C LEU A 3 -13.17 -20.38 -10.37
N CYS A 4 -14.02 -19.84 -11.24
CA CYS A 4 -13.86 -18.46 -11.67
C CYS A 4 -14.33 -17.57 -10.52
N ARG A 5 -13.46 -17.34 -9.53
CA ARG A 5 -13.67 -16.24 -8.58
C ARG A 5 -13.40 -14.96 -9.35
N THR A 6 -14.44 -14.33 -9.90
CA THR A 6 -14.40 -12.93 -10.32
C THR A 6 -14.28 -12.07 -9.07
N GLY A 7 -13.07 -11.95 -8.53
CA GLY A 7 -12.76 -11.10 -7.38
C GLY A 7 -12.72 -9.63 -7.80
N TRP A 8 -13.27 -8.76 -6.98
CA TRP A 8 -13.18 -7.31 -7.21
C TRP A 8 -11.80 -6.83 -6.76
N VAL A 9 -11.12 -6.08 -7.62
CA VAL A 9 -9.84 -5.43 -7.29
C VAL A 9 -10.09 -3.94 -7.15
N TYR A 10 -9.54 -3.34 -6.11
CA TYR A 10 -9.61 -1.90 -5.91
C TYR A 10 -8.37 -1.25 -6.49
N LYS A 11 -8.57 -0.21 -7.30
CA LYS A 11 -7.50 0.56 -7.93
C LYS A 11 -7.57 2.01 -7.49
N LYS A 12 -6.41 2.59 -7.17
CA LYS A 12 -6.25 4.04 -7.01
C LYS A 12 -5.06 4.52 -7.82
N CYS A 13 -5.26 5.55 -8.65
CA CYS A 13 -4.19 6.17 -9.43
C CYS A 13 -3.76 7.50 -8.80
N ALA A 14 -2.48 7.83 -8.96
CA ALA A 14 -2.00 9.19 -8.81
C ALA A 14 -2.64 10.11 -9.87
N SER A 15 -2.73 11.40 -9.56
CA SER A 15 -3.37 12.41 -10.42
C SER A 15 -2.70 12.57 -11.79
N ASN A 16 -1.39 12.34 -11.85
CA ASN A 16 -0.59 12.37 -13.07
C ASN A 16 -0.54 11.02 -13.81
N GLY A 17 -1.16 9.96 -13.27
CA GLY A 17 -1.15 8.62 -13.85
C GLY A 17 0.18 7.85 -13.72
N SER A 18 1.21 8.42 -13.07
CA SER A 18 2.54 7.79 -13.00
C SER A 18 2.60 6.55 -12.09
N LEU A 19 1.62 6.44 -11.18
CA LEU A 19 1.55 5.44 -10.13
C LEU A 19 0.11 4.94 -10.00
N ALA A 20 -0.08 3.62 -9.97
CA ALA A 20 -1.35 3.02 -9.62
C ALA A 20 -1.16 1.90 -8.59
N VAL A 21 -1.99 1.92 -7.55
CA VAL A 21 -2.02 0.88 -6.51
C VAL A 21 -3.25 0.02 -6.77
N TYR A 22 -3.05 -1.30 -6.77
CA TYR A 22 -4.10 -2.30 -6.84
C TYR A 22 -4.09 -3.10 -5.55
N VAL A 23 -5.23 -3.21 -4.86
CA VAL A 23 -5.35 -4.04 -3.65
C VAL A 23 -6.51 -5.02 -3.78
N GLY A 24 -6.33 -6.23 -3.26
CA GLY A 24 -7.36 -7.25 -3.28
C GLY A 24 -8.49 -6.98 -2.28
N THR A 25 -8.17 -6.35 -1.14
CA THR A 25 -9.13 -6.01 -0.09
C THR A 25 -8.91 -4.60 0.44
N ARG A 26 -9.98 -3.96 0.92
CA ARG A 26 -9.94 -2.67 1.64
C ARG A 26 -10.16 -2.81 3.14
N THR A 27 -10.45 -4.02 3.59
CA THR A 27 -10.71 -4.33 4.99
C THR A 27 -9.58 -5.22 5.49
N LEU A 28 -8.92 -4.78 6.55
CA LEU A 28 -7.96 -5.60 7.28
C LEU A 28 -8.69 -6.17 8.50
N ILE A 29 -8.76 -7.49 8.59
CA ILE A 29 -9.38 -8.18 9.72
C ILE A 29 -8.27 -8.53 10.71
N VAL A 30 -8.45 -8.10 11.95
CA VAL A 30 -7.55 -8.41 13.05
C VAL A 30 -8.25 -9.41 13.97
N GLY A 31 -7.71 -10.63 14.06
CA GLY A 31 -8.28 -11.72 14.86
C GLY A 31 -7.27 -12.20 15.88
N GLY A 32 -7.55 -11.96 17.17
CA GLY A 32 -6.64 -12.36 18.25
C GLY A 32 -5.24 -11.75 18.08
N THR A 33 -4.24 -12.62 17.88
CA THR A 33 -2.83 -12.23 17.66
C THR A 33 -2.43 -12.21 16.18
N HIS A 34 -3.34 -12.49 15.25
CA HIS A 34 -3.05 -12.58 13.82
C HIS A 34 -3.73 -11.45 13.04
N LEU A 35 -3.00 -10.86 12.10
CA LEU A 35 -3.46 -9.79 11.22
C LEU A 35 -3.41 -10.30 9.77
N GLU A 36 -4.51 -10.14 9.02
CA GLU A 36 -4.52 -10.49 7.60
C GLU A 36 -3.59 -9.55 6.81
N PRO A 37 -2.61 -10.08 6.04
CA PRO A 37 -1.68 -9.24 5.31
C PRO A 37 -2.37 -8.49 4.17
N LEU A 38 -2.05 -7.20 4.02
CA LEU A 38 -2.54 -6.39 2.91
C LEU A 38 -1.82 -6.79 1.61
N LYS A 39 -2.51 -7.54 0.75
CA LYS A 39 -1.99 -7.92 -0.56
C LYS A 39 -2.37 -6.90 -1.64
N GLY A 40 -1.36 -6.48 -2.41
CA GLY A 40 -1.54 -5.53 -3.50
C GLY A 40 -0.36 -5.48 -4.46
N VAL A 41 -0.56 -4.82 -5.59
CA VAL A 41 0.43 -4.63 -6.64
C VAL A 41 0.56 -3.14 -6.96
N LEU A 42 1.80 -2.70 -7.13
CA LEU A 42 2.13 -1.35 -7.55
C LEU A 42 2.47 -1.35 -9.05
N VAL A 43 1.81 -0.50 -9.82
CA VAL A 43 2.11 -0.28 -11.24
C VAL A 43 2.74 1.09 -11.40
N LEU A 44 3.93 1.10 -12.00
CA LEU A 44 4.72 2.29 -12.26
C LEU A 44 4.80 2.52 -13.76
N ASP A 45 4.54 3.76 -14.16
CA ASP A 45 4.78 4.18 -15.52
C ASP A 45 6.29 4.31 -15.78
N ARG A 46 6.75 3.71 -16.89
CA ARG A 46 8.18 3.67 -17.25
C ARG A 46 8.71 5.05 -17.65
N ASP A 47 7.91 5.87 -18.32
CA ASP A 47 8.35 7.19 -18.76
C ASP A 47 8.58 8.10 -17.56
N SER A 48 7.67 8.02 -16.59
CA SER A 48 7.81 8.66 -15.28
C SER A 48 9.04 8.17 -14.50
N LEU A 49 9.37 6.87 -14.56
CA LEU A 49 10.58 6.33 -13.94
C LEU A 49 11.85 6.83 -14.63
N VAL A 50 11.92 6.77 -15.96
CA VAL A 50 13.11 7.16 -16.74
C VAL A 50 13.43 8.64 -16.55
N GLN A 51 12.41 9.50 -16.50
CA GLN A 51 12.63 10.93 -16.26
C GLN A 51 13.19 11.23 -14.86
N ASN A 52 12.88 10.38 -13.87
CA ASN A 52 13.24 10.60 -12.47
C ASN A 52 14.38 9.71 -11.95
N ILE A 53 14.84 8.72 -12.74
CA ILE A 53 15.95 7.81 -12.38
C ILE A 53 17.25 8.57 -12.11
N SER A 54 17.46 9.74 -12.72
CA SER A 54 18.63 10.60 -12.45
C SER A 54 18.58 11.31 -11.07
N ASN A 55 17.49 11.20 -10.31
CA ASN A 55 17.22 12.00 -9.10
C ASN A 55 17.00 11.16 -7.81
N ASP A 56 17.54 9.94 -7.71
CA ASP A 56 17.32 9.07 -6.53
C ASP A 56 15.83 8.84 -6.21
N PHE A 57 15.03 8.58 -7.25
CA PHE A 57 13.59 8.39 -7.12
C PHE A 57 13.25 7.16 -6.25
N ARG A 58 12.53 7.40 -5.14
CA ARG A 58 12.11 6.36 -4.20
C ARG A 58 10.60 6.38 -4.02
N ILE A 59 10.01 5.19 -3.91
CA ILE A 59 8.61 5.03 -3.56
C ILE A 59 8.51 4.35 -2.22
N TRP A 60 7.67 4.91 -1.36
CA TRP A 60 7.40 4.39 -0.03
C TRP A 60 5.93 3.99 0.08
N GLY A 61 5.68 2.85 0.71
CA GLY A 61 4.38 2.44 1.20
C GLY A 61 4.30 2.76 2.68
N GLN A 62 3.22 3.43 3.08
CA GLN A 62 2.96 3.76 4.48
C GLN A 62 1.55 3.33 4.88
N ILE A 63 1.43 2.66 6.01
CA ILE A 63 0.16 2.38 6.68
C ILE A 63 0.08 3.29 7.90
N THR A 64 -0.91 4.19 7.90
CA THR A 64 -1.13 5.16 8.99
C THR A 64 -2.49 4.91 9.63
N LEU A 65 -2.50 4.88 10.96
CA LEU A 65 -3.71 4.93 11.76
C LEU A 65 -3.96 6.36 12.20
N THR A 66 -5.10 6.93 11.82
CA THR A 66 -5.50 8.29 12.21
C THR A 66 -6.60 8.20 13.27
N PHE A 67 -6.29 8.63 14.49
CA PHE A 67 -7.27 8.83 15.56
C PHE A 67 -7.90 10.20 15.40
N ARG A 68 -9.22 10.28 15.18
CA ARG A 68 -9.96 11.55 15.14
C ARG A 68 -10.73 11.72 16.44
N TYR A 69 -10.65 12.92 17.01
CA TYR A 69 -11.30 13.33 18.25
C TYR A 69 -12.20 14.55 17.98
N GLY A 70 -13.16 14.84 18.86
CA GLY A 70 -14.04 16.00 18.72
C GLY A 70 -15.32 15.74 17.91
N ARG A 71 -16.13 16.79 17.70
CA ARG A 71 -17.33 16.76 16.84
C ARG A 71 -16.98 17.14 15.42
N GLU A 72 -17.66 16.53 14.44
CA GLU A 72 -17.47 16.81 13.00
C GLU A 72 -17.60 18.31 12.68
N ASP A 73 -18.46 19.03 13.41
CA ASP A 73 -18.69 20.47 13.25
C ASP A 73 -17.55 21.36 13.78
N GLU A 74 -16.73 20.88 14.74
CA GLU A 74 -15.61 21.64 15.32
C GLU A 74 -14.34 21.55 14.45
N GLU A 75 -14.20 20.50 13.65
CA GLU A 75 -13.12 20.39 12.64
C GLU A 75 -13.25 21.47 11.56
N VAL A 76 -14.47 21.95 11.28
CA VAL A 76 -14.77 23.01 10.29
C VAL A 76 -14.20 24.38 10.70
N LEU A 77 -13.89 24.57 11.99
CA LEU A 77 -13.25 25.79 12.51
C LEU A 77 -11.72 25.81 12.27
N GLY A 78 -11.16 24.82 11.57
CA GLY A 78 -9.73 24.76 11.24
C GLY A 78 -8.85 24.17 12.34
N LEU A 79 -9.46 23.57 13.37
CA LEU A 79 -8.76 22.85 14.43
C LEU A 79 -8.55 21.39 13.99
N ARG A 80 -7.30 20.94 13.93
CA ARG A 80 -6.98 19.53 13.65
C ARG A 80 -7.05 18.72 14.93
N PHE A 81 -8.15 18.00 15.12
CA PHE A 81 -8.33 17.06 16.22
C PHE A 81 -7.98 15.64 15.80
N CYS A 82 -6.80 15.45 15.23
CA CYS A 82 -6.34 14.12 14.88
C CYS A 82 -4.93 13.84 15.38
N ASN A 83 -4.72 12.63 15.86
CA ASN A 83 -3.39 12.08 16.10
C ASN A 83 -3.13 10.98 15.08
N GLU A 84 -1.92 10.92 14.54
CA GLU A 84 -1.53 9.93 13.54
C GLU A 84 -0.46 9.02 14.12
N ALA A 85 -0.65 7.71 13.97
CA ALA A 85 0.34 6.69 14.29
C ALA A 85 0.74 5.96 13.01
N ILE A 86 2.03 5.92 12.71
CA ILE A 86 2.57 5.14 11.59
C ILE A 86 2.71 3.70 12.05
N LEU A 87 1.92 2.81 11.46
CA LEU A 87 1.96 1.37 11.77
C LEU A 87 3.06 0.66 11.01
N ALA A 88 3.25 1.02 9.73
CA ALA A 88 4.27 0.45 8.87
C ALA A 88 4.75 1.49 7.85
N LEU A 89 6.05 1.46 7.55
CA LEU A 89 6.69 2.28 6.52
C LEU A 89 7.75 1.42 5.83
N LYS A 90 7.61 1.20 4.52
CA LYS A 90 8.53 0.38 3.73
C LYS A 90 8.86 1.06 2.40
N GLN A 91 10.13 1.00 1.99
CA GLN A 91 10.53 1.42 0.64
C GLN A 91 10.13 0.33 -0.36
N LEU A 92 9.29 0.67 -1.33
CA LEU A 92 8.82 -0.23 -2.38
C LEU A 92 9.66 -0.13 -3.67
N TRP A 93 10.26 1.04 -3.93
CA TRP A 93 11.14 1.27 -5.07
C TRP A 93 12.31 2.19 -4.70
N PRO A 94 13.53 1.98 -5.25
CA PRO A 94 13.95 0.77 -5.95
C PRO A 94 13.85 -0.46 -5.03
N PRO A 95 13.66 -1.67 -5.59
CA PRO A 95 13.62 -2.89 -4.79
C PRO A 95 14.94 -2.97 -4.02
N MET A 96 14.88 -3.02 -2.70
CA MET A 96 16.07 -3.22 -1.88
C MET A 96 16.68 -4.58 -2.24
N GLN A 97 18.02 -4.66 -2.28
CA GLN A 97 18.71 -5.93 -2.45
C GLN A 97 18.31 -6.83 -1.28
N ARG A 98 17.75 -7.99 -1.61
CA ARG A 98 17.24 -8.98 -0.67
C ARG A 98 18.41 -9.59 0.10
N ASP A 99 18.47 -9.37 1.40
CA ASP A 99 19.28 -10.20 2.29
C ASP A 99 18.45 -11.46 2.63
N PRO A 100 18.95 -12.68 2.45
CA PRO A 100 18.17 -13.92 2.61
C PRO A 100 17.67 -14.24 4.03
N GLU A 101 17.87 -13.33 4.99
CA GLU A 101 17.65 -13.59 6.42
C GLU A 101 16.38 -12.90 6.97
N ASP A 102 15.58 -12.22 6.14
CA ASP A 102 14.34 -11.60 6.61
C ASP A 102 13.19 -12.65 6.67
N PRO A 103 12.67 -12.98 7.86
CA PRO A 103 11.73 -14.09 8.07
C PRO A 103 10.29 -13.82 7.57
N ASP A 104 10.02 -12.65 6.98
CA ASP A 104 8.70 -12.27 6.47
C ASP A 104 8.47 -12.63 4.98
N ASP A 105 9.45 -13.26 4.31
CA ASP A 105 9.48 -13.41 2.84
C ASP A 105 9.04 -14.80 2.30
N GLU A 106 8.58 -15.75 3.13
CA GLU A 106 8.23 -17.11 2.65
C GLU A 106 6.96 -17.20 1.78
N ASP A 107 6.18 -16.13 1.63
CA ASP A 107 4.87 -16.15 0.95
C ASP A 107 4.81 -15.44 -0.42
N GLU A 108 5.94 -14.95 -0.97
CA GLU A 108 5.97 -14.18 -2.23
C GLU A 108 6.20 -15.02 -3.51
N GLU A 109 5.78 -16.30 -3.52
CA GLU A 109 5.70 -17.07 -4.78
C GLU A 109 4.50 -16.58 -5.59
N LEU A 110 4.70 -15.51 -6.37
CA LEU A 110 3.72 -14.96 -7.30
C LEU A 110 3.33 -16.04 -8.32
N THR A 111 2.13 -16.60 -8.17
CA THR A 111 1.53 -17.47 -9.17
C THR A 111 1.52 -16.76 -10.52
N PRO A 112 2.08 -17.37 -11.58
CA PRO A 112 2.10 -16.74 -12.90
C PRO A 112 0.67 -16.56 -13.41
N LEU A 113 0.37 -15.35 -13.88
CA LEU A 113 -0.85 -15.07 -14.63
C LEU A 113 -0.80 -15.87 -15.94
N GLN A 114 -1.61 -16.93 -16.02
CA GLN A 114 -1.88 -17.67 -17.27
C GLN A 114 -2.85 -16.91 -18.16
#